data_AF-A7ESR9-F1
#
_entry.id   AF-A7ESR9-F1
#
_cell.length_a   1.000
_cell.length_b   1.000
_cell.length_c   1.000
_cell.angle_alpha   90.00
_cell.angle_beta   90.00
_cell.angle_gamma   90.00
#
_symmetry.space_group_name_H-M   'P 1'
#
loop_
_entity.id
_entity.type
_entity.pdbx_description
1 polymer ?
#
loop_
_entity_poly.entity_id
_entity_poly.type
_entity_poly.pdbx_seq_one_letter_code
_entity_poly.pdbx_strand_id
1 'polypeptide(L)'
;METRANNLNLIEKEEEVLIHVPRSTLFDRIQGCSNIAESRPKSYNLTELEEEVLIQYIIDMDDRGFALKLNSVEDMANYMLETRGAKKVGKLWAHRFVKRRSELKTCFNRVYDFQRALCEDPELIEEWFRLVSNMQAKYRIQDCDFYNFDETGFMISIICPGMVVTSAERSGRSKAIQPGNREWAMVIICGNGEGETIPLFLIVQGQVHLSNWYTETDFPVDWVIKSTSNEWINNEIGLE
;
A
#
# COMPACT_ATOMS: atom_id res chain seq x y z
N MET A 1 -36.10 -14.66 -56.38
CA MET A 1 -35.42 -14.81 -55.07
C MET A 1 -33.95 -15.18 -55.21
N GLU A 2 -33.47 -15.67 -56.35
CA GLU A 2 -32.05 -16.01 -56.58
C GLU A 2 -31.09 -14.82 -56.71
N THR A 3 -31.59 -13.62 -57.01
CA THR A 3 -30.73 -12.44 -57.29
C THR A 3 -30.13 -11.80 -56.03
N ARG A 4 -30.70 -12.02 -54.84
CA ARG A 4 -30.17 -11.51 -53.56
C ARG A 4 -29.03 -12.37 -53.00
N ALA A 5 -29.10 -13.69 -53.18
CA ALA A 5 -28.08 -14.63 -52.70
C ALA A 5 -26.75 -14.53 -53.48
N ASN A 6 -26.82 -14.17 -54.77
CA ASN A 6 -25.63 -13.96 -55.60
C ASN A 6 -24.87 -12.67 -55.25
N ASN A 7 -25.58 -11.59 -54.87
CA ASN A 7 -24.94 -10.32 -54.48
C ASN A 7 -24.20 -10.39 -53.13
N LEU A 8 -24.72 -11.16 -52.15
CA LEU A 8 -24.01 -11.40 -50.88
C LEU A 8 -22.69 -12.17 -51.08
N ASN A 9 -22.69 -13.18 -51.96
CA ASN A 9 -21.47 -13.95 -52.29
C ASN A 9 -20.40 -13.13 -53.04
N LEU A 10 -20.78 -12.06 -53.75
CA LEU A 10 -19.87 -11.16 -54.45
C LEU A 10 -19.20 -10.18 -53.49
N ILE A 11 -19.95 -9.63 -52.53
CA ILE A 11 -19.42 -8.75 -51.48
C ILE A 11 -18.49 -9.52 -50.54
N GLU A 12 -18.83 -10.76 -50.17
CA GLU A 12 -17.97 -11.63 -49.35
C GLU A 12 -16.60 -11.92 -50.00
N LYS A 13 -16.54 -12.02 -51.33
CA LYS A 13 -15.29 -12.27 -52.06
C LYS A 13 -14.42 -11.02 -52.21
N GLU A 14 -15.03 -9.84 -52.33
CA GLU A 14 -14.29 -8.59 -52.47
C GLU A 14 -13.67 -8.14 -51.14
N GLU A 15 -14.32 -8.38 -50.00
CA GLU A 15 -13.77 -8.06 -48.67
C GLU A 15 -12.64 -9.03 -48.23
N GLU A 16 -12.67 -10.28 -48.70
CA GLU A 16 -11.65 -11.31 -48.43
C GLU A 16 -10.27 -10.98 -49.04
N VAL A 17 -10.25 -10.18 -50.12
CA VAL A 17 -9.01 -9.75 -50.79
C VAL A 17 -8.36 -8.54 -50.10
N LEU A 18 -9.14 -7.72 -49.38
CA LEU A 18 -8.65 -6.51 -48.74
C LEU A 18 -8.15 -6.74 -47.32
N ILE A 19 -8.63 -7.79 -46.66
CA ILE A 19 -8.33 -8.11 -45.27
C ILE A 19 -8.05 -9.61 -45.21
N HIS A 20 -6.86 -10.00 -44.79
CA HIS A 20 -6.34 -11.38 -44.80
C HIS A 20 -7.03 -12.28 -43.75
N VAL A 21 -8.37 -12.28 -43.71
CA VAL A 21 -9.22 -12.92 -42.71
C VAL A 21 -9.92 -14.11 -43.37
N PRO A 22 -9.83 -15.33 -42.81
CA PRO A 22 -10.49 -16.49 -43.38
C PRO A 22 -12.01 -16.30 -43.53
N ARG A 23 -12.57 -16.80 -44.64
CA ARG A 23 -14.02 -16.77 -44.91
C ARG A 23 -14.88 -17.34 -43.77
N SER A 24 -14.39 -18.37 -43.08
CA SER A 24 -15.07 -18.93 -41.90
C SER A 24 -15.25 -17.90 -40.79
N THR A 25 -14.23 -17.06 -40.53
CA THR A 25 -14.28 -16.01 -39.51
C THR A 25 -15.25 -14.89 -39.87
N LEU A 26 -15.37 -14.54 -41.17
CA LEU A 26 -16.37 -13.60 -41.65
C LEU A 26 -17.80 -14.17 -41.52
N PHE A 27 -17.99 -15.42 -41.94
CA PHE A 27 -19.27 -16.11 -41.81
C PHE A 27 -19.73 -16.21 -40.35
N ASP A 28 -18.84 -16.59 -39.44
CA ASP A 28 -19.12 -16.67 -38.00
C ASP A 28 -19.54 -15.30 -37.44
N ARG A 29 -18.88 -14.21 -37.85
CA ARG A 29 -19.25 -12.84 -37.45
C ARG A 29 -20.62 -12.42 -37.99
N ILE A 30 -20.94 -12.74 -39.24
CA ILE A 30 -22.26 -12.46 -39.84
C ILE A 30 -23.36 -13.26 -39.12
N GLN A 31 -23.06 -14.47 -38.64
CA GLN A 31 -23.95 -15.29 -37.81
C GLN A 31 -24.04 -14.82 -36.34
N GLY A 32 -23.34 -13.74 -35.96
CA GLY A 32 -23.39 -13.16 -34.62
C GLY A 32 -22.46 -13.84 -33.60
N CYS A 33 -21.54 -14.70 -34.03
CA CYS A 33 -20.52 -15.25 -33.14
C CYS A 33 -19.50 -14.15 -32.78
N SER A 34 -19.45 -13.80 -31.50
CA SER A 34 -18.51 -12.81 -30.96
C SER A 34 -17.07 -13.33 -31.02
N ASN A 35 -16.13 -12.39 -31.13
CA ASN A 35 -14.70 -12.70 -31.07
C ASN A 35 -14.35 -13.35 -29.73
N ILE A 36 -13.59 -14.45 -29.74
CA ILE A 36 -13.15 -15.13 -28.51
C ILE A 36 -12.32 -14.19 -27.62
N ALA A 37 -11.56 -13.27 -28.21
CA ALA A 37 -10.79 -12.27 -27.46
C ALA A 37 -11.66 -11.25 -26.70
N GLU A 38 -12.89 -11.03 -27.17
CA GLU A 38 -13.88 -10.13 -26.56
C GLU A 38 -14.88 -10.91 -25.67
N SER A 39 -14.90 -12.24 -25.78
CA SER A 39 -15.78 -13.11 -24.99
C SER A 39 -15.14 -13.48 -23.66
N ARG A 40 -15.92 -13.43 -22.58
CA ARG A 40 -15.50 -14.00 -21.29
C ARG A 40 -15.27 -15.51 -21.43
N PRO A 41 -14.15 -16.05 -20.94
CA PRO A 41 -13.91 -17.48 -20.92
C PRO A 41 -15.04 -18.23 -20.19
N LYS A 42 -15.49 -19.37 -20.74
CA LYS A 42 -16.52 -20.20 -20.11
C LYS A 42 -16.06 -20.86 -18.79
N SER A 43 -14.79 -20.69 -18.41
CA SER A 43 -14.18 -21.24 -17.21
C SER A 43 -14.37 -20.37 -15.95
N TYR A 44 -15.05 -19.22 -16.04
CA TYR A 44 -15.38 -18.42 -14.87
C TYR A 44 -16.51 -19.08 -14.10
N ASN A 45 -16.28 -19.32 -12.81
CA ASN A 45 -17.25 -19.98 -11.94
C ASN A 45 -18.30 -18.99 -11.39
N LEU A 46 -17.90 -17.73 -11.20
CA LEU A 46 -18.78 -16.62 -10.83
C LEU A 46 -19.27 -15.88 -12.08
N THR A 47 -20.50 -15.41 -12.02
CA THR A 47 -21.10 -14.50 -13.00
C THR A 47 -20.45 -13.11 -12.92
N GLU A 48 -20.80 -12.23 -13.85
CA GLU A 48 -20.31 -10.85 -13.86
C GLU A 48 -20.87 -10.07 -12.68
N LEU A 49 -22.17 -10.18 -12.47
CA LEU A 49 -22.88 -9.52 -11.38
C LEU A 49 -22.38 -9.98 -10.00
N GLU A 50 -22.09 -11.28 -9.82
CA GLU A 50 -21.51 -11.76 -8.55
C GLU A 50 -20.09 -11.21 -8.32
N GLU A 51 -19.27 -11.09 -9.37
CA GLU A 51 -17.95 -10.46 -9.24
C GLU A 51 -18.07 -8.97 -8.93
N GLU A 52 -19.01 -8.25 -9.56
CA GLU A 52 -19.27 -6.83 -9.27
C GLU A 52 -19.73 -6.60 -7.84
N VAL A 53 -20.68 -7.41 -7.34
CA VAL A 53 -21.14 -7.36 -5.95
C VAL A 53 -19.98 -7.63 -4.99
N LEU A 54 -19.12 -8.59 -5.31
CA LEU A 54 -17.95 -8.90 -4.50
C LEU A 54 -16.93 -7.76 -4.49
N ILE A 55 -16.70 -7.09 -5.63
CA ILE A 55 -15.83 -5.90 -5.72
C ILE A 55 -16.39 -4.78 -4.86
N GLN A 56 -17.68 -4.44 -5.02
CA GLN A 56 -18.32 -3.38 -4.25
C GLN A 56 -18.28 -3.64 -2.76
N TYR A 57 -18.52 -4.89 -2.34
CA TYR A 57 -18.41 -5.28 -0.94
C TYR A 57 -16.98 -5.13 -0.40
N ILE A 58 -15.96 -5.48 -1.19
CA ILE A 58 -14.55 -5.31 -0.80
C ILE A 58 -14.23 -3.83 -0.60
N ILE A 59 -14.69 -2.95 -1.49
CA ILE A 59 -14.46 -1.51 -1.42
C ILE A 59 -15.18 -0.90 -0.20
N ASP A 60 -16.46 -1.21 0.02
CA ASP A 60 -17.21 -0.73 1.20
C ASP A 60 -16.53 -1.13 2.52
N MET A 61 -16.03 -2.36 2.60
CA MET A 61 -15.32 -2.84 3.78
C MET A 61 -13.99 -2.12 3.98
N ASP A 62 -13.25 -1.82 2.90
CA ASP A 62 -11.98 -1.07 2.97
C ASP A 62 -12.21 0.38 3.41
N ASP A 63 -13.20 1.06 2.84
CA ASP A 63 -13.58 2.44 3.18
C ASP A 63 -13.97 2.58 4.66
N ARG A 64 -14.50 1.52 5.26
CA ARG A 64 -14.88 1.46 6.68
C ARG A 64 -13.72 1.03 7.60
N GLY A 65 -12.52 0.82 7.06
CA GLY A 65 -11.33 0.41 7.80
C GLY A 65 -11.23 -1.10 8.07
N PHE A 66 -12.07 -1.91 7.42
CA PHE A 66 -12.12 -3.37 7.58
C PHE A 66 -11.56 -4.11 6.36
N ALA A 67 -10.29 -3.85 6.04
CA ALA A 67 -9.60 -4.50 4.94
C ALA A 67 -9.66 -6.04 5.02
N LEU A 68 -10.19 -6.67 3.96
CA LEU A 68 -10.41 -8.11 3.90
C LEU A 68 -9.14 -8.89 3.55
N LYS A 69 -9.00 -10.09 4.12
CA LYS A 69 -7.96 -11.04 3.74
C LYS A 69 -8.37 -11.81 2.49
N LEU A 70 -7.39 -12.26 1.70
CA LEU A 70 -7.65 -13.11 0.52
C LEU A 70 -8.49 -14.35 0.84
N ASN A 71 -8.28 -14.97 2.00
CA ASN A 71 -9.07 -16.12 2.43
C ASN A 71 -10.55 -15.74 2.64
N SER A 72 -10.81 -14.56 3.23
CA SER A 72 -12.19 -14.08 3.42
C SER A 72 -12.89 -13.81 2.09
N VAL A 73 -12.16 -13.27 1.10
CA VAL A 73 -12.68 -13.09 -0.27
C VAL A 73 -12.98 -14.44 -0.93
N GLU A 74 -12.14 -15.45 -0.71
CA GLU A 74 -12.39 -16.83 -1.14
C GLU A 74 -13.63 -17.43 -0.46
N ASP A 75 -13.78 -17.23 0.86
CA ASP A 75 -14.93 -17.74 1.63
C ASP A 75 -16.24 -17.12 1.14
N MET A 76 -16.27 -15.82 0.86
CA MET A 76 -17.43 -15.13 0.30
C MET A 76 -17.79 -15.62 -1.09
N ALA A 77 -16.79 -15.78 -1.96
CA ALA A 77 -16.99 -16.36 -3.29
C ALA A 77 -17.56 -17.78 -3.21
N ASN A 78 -17.04 -18.61 -2.29
CA ASN A 78 -17.52 -19.95 -2.05
C ASN A 78 -18.94 -19.99 -1.49
N TYR A 79 -19.31 -19.04 -0.62
CA TYR A 79 -20.67 -18.91 -0.09
C TYR A 79 -21.69 -18.61 -1.20
N MET A 80 -21.36 -17.69 -2.11
CA MET A 80 -22.21 -17.41 -3.29
C MET A 80 -22.36 -18.65 -4.18
N LEU A 81 -21.27 -19.39 -4.41
CA LEU A 81 -21.28 -20.60 -5.22
C LEU A 81 -22.06 -21.75 -4.57
N GLU A 82 -21.94 -21.92 -3.26
CA GLU A 82 -22.68 -22.92 -2.49
C GLU A 82 -24.19 -22.69 -2.57
N THR A 83 -24.62 -21.42 -2.52
CA THR A 83 -26.03 -21.03 -2.69
C THR A 83 -26.59 -21.46 -4.06
N ARG A 84 -25.73 -21.60 -5.07
CA ARG A 84 -26.08 -22.04 -6.43
C ARG A 84 -25.82 -23.54 -6.69
N GLY A 85 -25.34 -24.28 -5.69
CA GLY A 85 -24.91 -25.67 -5.86
C GLY A 85 -23.70 -25.84 -6.78
N ALA A 86 -22.91 -24.77 -6.99
CA ALA A 86 -21.72 -24.79 -7.83
C ALA A 86 -20.48 -25.30 -7.06
N LYS A 87 -19.45 -25.71 -7.80
CA LYS A 87 -18.18 -26.14 -7.21
C LYS A 87 -17.47 -24.95 -6.56
N LYS A 88 -16.72 -25.19 -5.50
CA LYS A 88 -15.86 -24.19 -4.85
C LYS A 88 -14.78 -23.66 -5.79
N VAL A 89 -14.31 -22.45 -5.54
CA VAL A 89 -13.18 -21.86 -6.26
C VAL A 89 -11.87 -22.60 -5.93
N GLY A 90 -10.87 -22.47 -6.82
CA GLY A 90 -9.54 -23.05 -6.59
C GLY A 90 -8.68 -22.21 -5.66
N LYS A 91 -7.65 -22.83 -5.05
CA LYS A 91 -6.74 -22.20 -4.06
C LYS A 91 -6.09 -20.87 -4.49
N LEU A 92 -5.87 -20.67 -5.78
CA LEU A 92 -5.24 -19.46 -6.32
C LEU A 92 -6.27 -18.45 -6.86
N TRP A 93 -7.57 -18.73 -6.69
CA TRP A 93 -8.62 -17.94 -7.31
C TRP A 93 -8.65 -16.51 -6.76
N ALA A 94 -8.60 -16.32 -5.44
CA ALA A 94 -8.63 -14.99 -4.83
C ALA A 94 -7.45 -14.11 -5.29
N HIS A 95 -6.24 -14.69 -5.34
CA HIS A 95 -5.06 -13.98 -5.85
C HIS A 95 -5.19 -13.61 -7.33
N ARG A 96 -5.74 -14.51 -8.17
CA ARG A 96 -6.01 -14.22 -9.58
C ARG A 96 -7.16 -13.24 -9.77
N PHE A 97 -8.11 -13.20 -8.85
CA PHE A 97 -9.24 -12.26 -8.85
C PHE A 97 -8.77 -10.84 -8.59
N VAL A 98 -7.98 -10.63 -7.54
CA VAL A 98 -7.39 -9.31 -7.28
C VAL A 98 -6.46 -8.89 -8.42
N LYS A 99 -5.63 -9.79 -8.96
CA LYS A 99 -4.73 -9.44 -10.06
C LYS A 99 -5.44 -9.06 -11.37
N ARG A 100 -6.64 -9.61 -11.64
CA ARG A 100 -7.37 -9.34 -12.90
C ARG A 100 -8.27 -8.11 -12.84
N ARG A 101 -8.59 -7.60 -11.64
CA ARG A 101 -9.47 -6.45 -11.42
C ARG A 101 -8.61 -5.25 -11.05
N SER A 102 -8.54 -4.25 -11.93
CA SER A 102 -7.74 -3.03 -11.72
C SER A 102 -8.22 -2.20 -10.52
N GLU A 103 -9.46 -2.41 -10.10
CA GLU A 103 -10.09 -1.79 -8.94
C GLU A 103 -9.52 -2.31 -7.61
N LEU A 104 -8.88 -3.47 -7.61
CA LEU A 104 -8.40 -4.15 -6.41
C LEU A 104 -6.87 -4.23 -6.39
N LYS A 105 -6.28 -4.06 -5.21
CA LYS A 105 -4.85 -4.29 -4.98
C LYS A 105 -4.62 -4.96 -3.62
N THR A 106 -3.57 -5.76 -3.52
CA THR A 106 -3.10 -6.26 -2.22
C THR A 106 -2.06 -5.31 -1.65
N CYS A 107 -2.30 -4.80 -0.44
CA CYS A 107 -1.35 -3.99 0.31
C CYS A 107 -1.17 -4.53 1.74
N PHE A 108 -0.05 -4.18 2.37
CA PHE A 108 0.13 -4.44 3.79
C PHE A 108 -0.75 -3.48 4.59
N ASN A 109 -1.56 -4.04 5.50
CA ASN A 109 -2.32 -3.23 6.44
C ASN A 109 -1.36 -2.69 7.54
N ARG A 110 -1.54 -1.44 7.93
CA ARG A 110 -0.87 -0.83 9.08
C ARG A 110 -1.86 -0.80 10.24
N VAL A 111 -1.46 -1.30 11.40
CA VAL A 111 -2.29 -1.19 12.60
C VAL A 111 -2.52 0.29 12.89
N TYR A 112 -3.79 0.69 12.85
CA TYR A 112 -4.22 2.03 13.23
C TYR A 112 -4.84 1.96 14.62
N ASP A 113 -4.44 2.88 15.50
CA ASP A 113 -4.92 2.86 16.88
C ASP A 113 -6.37 3.33 16.95
N PHE A 114 -7.21 2.53 17.61
CA PHE A 114 -8.65 2.82 17.69
C PHE A 114 -8.95 4.10 18.47
N GLN A 115 -8.16 4.43 19.51
CA GLN A 115 -8.36 5.68 20.25
C GLN A 115 -7.99 6.87 19.38
N ARG A 116 -6.93 6.76 18.56
CA ARG A 116 -6.61 7.78 17.55
C ARG A 116 -7.76 7.99 16.58
N ALA A 117 -8.33 6.92 16.03
CA ALA A 117 -9.50 7.01 15.14
C ALA A 117 -10.72 7.66 15.81
N LEU A 118 -10.94 7.42 17.12
CA LEU A 118 -12.03 8.06 17.88
C LEU A 118 -11.78 9.55 18.16
N CYS A 119 -10.52 9.97 18.23
CA CYS A 119 -10.14 11.36 18.46
C CYS A 119 -10.12 12.20 17.17
N GLU A 120 -10.21 11.57 16.00
CA GLU A 120 -10.31 12.24 14.71
C GLU A 120 -11.76 12.63 14.43
N ASP A 121 -12.17 13.81 14.93
CA ASP A 121 -13.42 14.44 14.53
C ASP A 121 -13.19 15.24 13.23
N PRO A 122 -13.81 14.84 12.10
CA PRO A 122 -13.64 15.53 10.82
C PRO A 122 -13.94 17.03 10.89
N GLU A 123 -14.95 17.44 11.67
CA GLU A 123 -15.33 18.85 11.81
C GLU A 123 -14.24 19.63 12.55
N LEU A 124 -13.68 19.06 13.62
CA LEU A 124 -12.61 19.67 14.40
C LEU A 124 -11.31 19.77 13.60
N ILE A 125 -11.00 18.73 12.82
CA ILE A 125 -9.84 18.72 11.93
C ILE A 125 -10.00 19.79 10.84
N GLU A 126 -11.16 19.86 10.19
CA GLU A 126 -11.46 20.86 9.17
C GLU A 126 -11.37 22.28 9.73
N GLU A 127 -11.93 22.52 10.93
CA GLU A 127 -11.87 23.81 11.58
C GLU A 127 -10.42 24.23 11.91
N TRP A 128 -9.61 23.29 12.39
CA TRP A 128 -8.19 23.54 12.64
C TRP A 128 -7.44 23.91 11.36
N PHE A 129 -7.61 23.15 10.26
CA PHE A 129 -6.97 23.47 8.97
C PHE A 129 -7.43 24.80 8.40
N ARG A 130 -8.73 25.13 8.54
CA ARG A 130 -9.27 26.44 8.15
C ARG A 130 -8.63 27.56 8.95
N LEU A 131 -8.43 27.38 10.25
CA LEU A 131 -7.74 28.35 11.10
C LEU A 131 -6.28 28.53 10.64
N VAL A 132 -5.55 27.44 10.40
CA VAL A 132 -4.17 27.48 9.91
C VAL A 132 -4.09 28.22 8.56
N SER A 133 -4.97 27.91 7.62
CA SER A 133 -5.03 28.59 6.32
C SER A 133 -5.34 30.08 6.44
N ASN A 134 -6.25 30.47 7.33
CA ASN A 134 -6.52 31.88 7.62
C ASN A 134 -5.30 32.59 8.21
N MET A 135 -4.54 31.92 9.08
CA MET A 135 -3.31 32.46 9.68
C MET A 135 -2.22 32.61 8.61
N GLN A 136 -2.03 31.61 7.75
CA GLN A 136 -1.13 31.69 6.60
C GLN A 136 -1.43 32.92 5.74
N ALA A 137 -2.70 33.09 5.35
CA ALA A 137 -3.13 34.21 4.52
C ALA A 137 -2.94 35.57 5.22
N LYS A 138 -3.27 35.67 6.51
CA LYS A 138 -3.17 36.91 7.29
C LYS A 138 -1.72 37.37 7.48
N TYR A 139 -0.81 36.44 7.79
CA TYR A 139 0.58 36.75 8.11
C TYR A 139 1.53 36.55 6.93
N ARG A 140 1.02 36.08 5.78
CA ARG A 140 1.81 35.77 4.57
C ARG A 140 2.93 34.75 4.84
N ILE A 141 2.62 33.75 5.67
CA ILE A 141 3.52 32.65 5.98
C ILE A 141 3.63 31.77 4.73
N GLN A 142 4.85 31.49 4.28
CA GLN A 142 5.12 30.65 3.11
C GLN A 142 5.30 29.19 3.54
N ASP A 143 5.19 28.26 2.60
CA ASP A 143 5.38 26.83 2.87
C ASP A 143 6.79 26.51 3.39
N CYS A 144 7.80 27.30 2.99
CA CYS A 144 9.16 27.23 3.51
C CYS A 144 9.29 27.58 5.00
N ASP A 145 8.35 28.37 5.53
CA ASP A 145 8.36 28.77 6.94
C ASP A 145 7.72 27.70 7.86
N PHE A 146 7.10 26.65 7.28
CA PHE A 146 6.49 25.56 8.03
C PHE A 146 7.51 24.48 8.35
N TYR A 147 8.02 24.50 9.58
CA TYR A 147 8.85 23.43 10.10
C TYR A 147 8.02 22.48 10.97
N ASN A 148 8.13 21.19 10.69
CA ASN A 148 7.64 20.15 11.59
C ASN A 148 8.79 19.59 12.40
N PHE A 149 8.51 19.24 13.66
CA PHE A 149 9.45 18.59 14.56
C PHE A 149 8.90 17.22 14.94
N ASP A 150 9.74 16.18 14.87
CA ASP A 150 9.37 14.86 15.34
C ASP A 150 10.57 14.18 16.02
N GLU A 151 10.28 13.22 16.88
CA GLU A 151 11.27 12.48 17.65
C GLU A 151 11.22 11.01 17.27
N THR A 152 12.39 10.43 16.97
CA THR A 152 12.51 9.01 16.72
C THR A 152 13.52 8.34 17.65
N GLY A 153 13.07 7.31 18.34
CA GLY A 153 13.90 6.46 19.19
C GLY A 153 14.49 5.29 18.42
N PHE A 154 15.80 5.11 18.54
CA PHE A 154 16.56 3.97 18.06
C PHE A 154 16.99 3.12 19.24
N MET A 155 16.51 1.89 19.32
CA MET A 155 17.00 0.96 20.34
C MET A 155 18.28 0.30 19.84
N ILE A 156 19.37 0.54 20.56
CA ILE A 156 20.68 0.00 20.25
C ILE A 156 20.66 -1.51 20.55
N SER A 157 21.31 -2.30 19.70
CA SER A 157 21.43 -3.77 19.85
C SER A 157 20.13 -4.58 19.68
N ILE A 158 19.04 -4.03 19.11
CA ILE A 158 17.89 -4.85 18.68
C ILE A 158 18.14 -5.50 17.32
N ILE A 159 17.95 -6.81 17.24
CA ILE A 159 17.93 -7.55 15.98
C ILE A 159 16.49 -7.65 15.48
N CYS A 160 16.22 -7.02 14.34
CA CYS A 160 14.92 -7.11 13.68
C CYS A 160 14.76 -8.48 12.96
N PRO A 161 13.54 -9.05 12.92
CA PRO A 161 13.27 -10.22 12.12
C PRO A 161 13.57 -9.95 10.64
N GLY A 162 14.35 -10.82 9.99
CA GLY A 162 14.71 -10.69 8.59
C GLY A 162 14.94 -12.05 7.95
N MET A 163 14.99 -12.08 6.61
CA MET A 163 15.42 -13.28 5.89
C MET A 163 16.91 -13.52 6.15
N VAL A 164 17.24 -14.69 6.64
CA VAL A 164 18.61 -15.10 6.95
C VAL A 164 18.95 -16.38 6.19
N VAL A 165 20.20 -16.49 5.73
CA VAL A 165 20.71 -17.73 5.16
C VAL A 165 21.09 -18.66 6.32
N THR A 166 20.55 -19.87 6.33
CA THR A 166 20.75 -20.85 7.42
C THR A 166 21.01 -22.24 6.85
N SER A 167 21.57 -23.14 7.65
CA SER A 167 21.71 -24.55 7.26
C SER A 167 20.35 -25.15 6.85
N ALA A 168 20.34 -25.94 5.77
CA ALA A 168 19.16 -26.64 5.27
C ALA A 168 18.61 -27.69 6.25
N GLU A 169 19.45 -28.19 7.16
CA GLU A 169 19.10 -29.20 8.16
C GLU A 169 18.50 -28.58 9.45
N ARG A 170 18.51 -27.24 9.56
CA ARG A 170 17.99 -26.57 10.76
C ARG A 170 16.47 -26.60 10.76
N SER A 171 15.89 -27.36 11.68
CA SER A 171 14.46 -27.36 11.96
C SER A 171 14.05 -26.10 12.75
N GLY A 172 13.14 -25.32 12.20
CA GLY A 172 12.56 -24.13 12.84
C GLY A 172 13.23 -22.80 12.44
N ARG A 173 12.73 -21.69 13.01
CA ARG A 173 13.26 -20.35 12.73
C ARG A 173 14.65 -20.19 13.35
N SER A 174 15.60 -19.69 12.55
CA SER A 174 16.94 -19.36 13.04
C SER A 174 16.88 -18.20 14.05
N LYS A 175 17.70 -18.30 15.09
CA LYS A 175 17.80 -17.29 16.17
C LYS A 175 19.16 -16.61 16.05
N ALA A 176 19.14 -15.28 16.02
CA ALA A 176 20.33 -14.47 16.20
C ALA A 176 20.50 -14.15 17.69
N ILE A 177 21.73 -14.12 18.18
CA ILE A 177 22.02 -13.78 19.59
C ILE A 177 21.95 -12.27 19.72
N GLN A 178 21.00 -11.79 20.51
CA GLN A 178 20.88 -10.37 20.82
C GLN A 178 21.82 -10.01 21.97
N PRO A 179 22.71 -9.01 21.82
CA PRO A 179 23.44 -8.44 22.95
C PRO A 179 22.40 -7.85 23.91
N GLY A 180 22.46 -8.21 25.19
CA GLY A 180 21.45 -7.81 26.19
C GLY A 180 21.40 -6.31 26.51
N ASN A 181 22.16 -5.49 25.82
CA ASN A 181 22.10 -4.03 25.93
C ASN A 181 20.79 -3.54 25.28
N ARG A 182 20.08 -2.64 25.95
CA ARG A 182 18.80 -2.05 25.52
C ARG A 182 18.82 -0.52 25.64
N GLU A 183 20.00 0.08 25.58
CA GLU A 183 20.16 1.53 25.52
C GLU A 183 19.38 2.12 24.35
N TRP A 184 18.78 3.28 24.57
CA TRP A 184 18.11 4.06 23.53
C TRP A 184 18.97 5.25 23.11
N ALA A 185 18.98 5.52 21.82
CA ALA A 185 19.36 6.82 21.28
C ALA A 185 18.12 7.46 20.68
N MET A 186 17.90 8.74 20.91
CA MET A 186 16.77 9.47 20.35
C MET A 186 17.29 10.56 19.44
N VAL A 187 16.62 10.76 18.32
CA VAL A 187 16.95 11.81 17.38
C VAL A 187 15.73 12.69 17.22
N ILE A 188 15.91 13.99 17.44
CA ILE A 188 14.93 15.00 17.08
C ILE A 188 15.28 15.46 15.67
N ILE A 189 14.30 15.35 14.78
CA ILE A 189 14.40 15.76 13.38
C ILE A 189 13.46 16.94 13.17
N CYS A 190 13.95 17.93 12.46
CA CYS A 190 13.13 19.06 12.04
C CYS A 190 13.36 19.37 10.57
N GLY A 191 12.28 19.60 9.83
CA GLY A 191 12.38 20.05 8.46
C GLY A 191 11.11 20.70 7.95
N ASN A 192 11.23 21.40 6.83
CA ASN A 192 10.13 22.06 6.13
C ASN A 192 9.71 21.34 4.85
N GLY A 193 8.65 21.85 4.21
CA GLY A 193 8.12 21.30 2.96
C GLY A 193 9.05 21.42 1.75
N GLU A 194 10.09 22.25 1.82
CA GLU A 194 11.07 22.45 0.75
C GLU A 194 12.30 21.54 0.88
N GLY A 195 12.36 20.74 1.94
CA GLY A 195 13.45 19.80 2.20
C GLY A 195 14.64 20.42 2.95
N GLU A 196 14.49 21.64 3.48
CA GLU A 196 15.44 22.19 4.43
C GLU A 196 15.26 21.51 5.78
N THR A 197 16.37 21.12 6.40
CA THR A 197 16.38 20.47 7.71
C THR A 197 17.22 21.29 8.68
N ILE A 198 16.73 21.46 9.90
CA ILE A 198 17.55 21.96 10.99
C ILE A 198 18.49 20.80 11.39
N PRO A 199 19.76 21.09 11.76
CA PRO A 199 20.70 20.05 12.20
C PRO A 199 20.08 19.15 13.26
N LEU A 200 20.36 17.84 13.14
CA LEU A 200 19.76 16.85 14.01
C LEU A 200 20.23 17.02 15.45
N PHE A 201 19.31 16.80 16.39
CA PHE A 201 19.62 16.76 17.80
C PHE A 201 19.60 15.31 18.28
N LEU A 202 20.78 14.76 18.60
CA LEU A 202 20.96 13.40 19.07
C LEU A 202 21.03 13.38 20.60
N ILE A 203 20.15 12.60 21.22
CA ILE A 203 20.16 12.35 22.66
C ILE A 203 20.58 10.91 22.88
N VAL A 204 21.62 10.71 23.68
CA VAL A 204 22.12 9.38 24.06
C VAL A 204 22.12 9.21 25.57
N GLN A 205 21.90 7.98 26.03
CA GLN A 205 22.08 7.67 27.45
C GLN A 205 23.56 7.80 27.81
N GLY A 206 23.87 8.64 28.79
CA GLY A 206 25.25 8.81 29.24
C GLY A 206 25.44 9.95 30.22
N GLN A 207 26.54 9.90 30.98
CA GLN A 207 26.93 10.97 31.89
C GLN A 207 27.92 11.95 31.25
N VAL A 208 28.66 11.51 30.23
CA VAL A 208 29.73 12.29 29.59
C VAL A 208 29.69 12.06 28.09
N HIS A 209 30.16 13.04 27.35
CA HIS A 209 30.48 12.86 25.95
C HIS A 209 31.82 12.15 25.80
N LEU A 210 31.91 11.22 24.85
CA LEU A 210 33.17 10.61 24.48
C LEU A 210 33.75 11.34 23.28
N SER A 211 35.05 11.68 23.32
CA SER A 211 35.69 12.46 22.26
C SER A 211 35.67 11.75 20.90
N ASN A 212 35.71 10.42 20.90
CA ASN A 212 35.64 9.60 19.70
C ASN A 212 34.33 9.76 18.92
N TRP A 213 33.23 10.19 19.56
CA TRP A 213 31.97 10.48 18.85
C TRP A 213 32.12 11.61 17.84
N TYR A 214 33.07 12.52 18.04
CA TYR A 214 33.29 13.68 17.17
C TYR A 214 34.51 13.52 16.25
N THR A 215 35.45 12.66 16.62
CA THR A 215 36.73 12.52 15.88
C THR A 215 36.83 11.26 15.04
N GLU A 216 36.03 10.22 15.35
CA GLU A 216 36.09 8.92 14.69
C GLU A 216 34.77 8.54 13.99
N THR A 217 33.83 9.48 13.89
CA THR A 217 32.57 9.30 13.16
C THR A 217 32.48 10.28 11.98
N ASP A 218 31.68 9.94 10.98
CA ASP A 218 31.36 10.81 9.86
C ASP A 218 30.15 11.73 10.17
N PHE A 219 29.89 12.03 11.45
CA PHE A 219 28.76 12.89 11.80
C PHE A 219 29.00 14.34 11.35
N PRO A 220 27.98 15.02 10.80
CA PRO A 220 28.07 16.45 10.51
C PRO A 220 28.41 17.25 11.76
N VAL A 221 29.29 18.24 11.60
CA VAL A 221 29.84 19.05 12.71
C VAL A 221 28.79 19.93 13.38
N ASP A 222 27.71 20.22 12.66
CA ASP A 222 26.56 21.02 13.09
C ASP A 222 25.53 20.23 13.90
N TRP A 223 25.67 18.91 14.02
CA TRP A 223 24.78 18.10 14.86
C TRP A 223 25.07 18.32 16.33
N VAL A 224 24.00 18.44 17.12
CA VAL A 224 24.09 18.57 18.57
C VAL A 224 23.91 17.20 19.18
N ILE A 225 24.92 16.74 19.93
CA ILE A 225 24.83 15.50 20.70
C ILE A 225 24.72 15.88 22.18
N LYS A 226 23.69 15.37 22.87
CA LYS A 226 23.50 15.58 24.30
C LYS A 226 23.38 14.25 25.03
N SER A 227 24.11 14.11 26.14
CA SER A 227 24.03 12.94 26.99
C SER A 227 23.06 13.21 28.14
N THR A 228 22.08 12.34 28.35
CA THR A 228 21.14 12.44 29.47
C THR A 228 21.23 11.20 30.35
N SER A 229 21.01 11.36 31.66
CA SER A 229 21.01 10.25 32.61
C SER A 229 19.71 9.44 32.59
N ASN A 230 18.62 10.02 32.07
CA ASN A 230 17.28 9.47 32.09
C ASN A 230 16.69 9.18 30.71
N GLU A 231 17.43 9.38 29.61
CA GLU A 231 16.98 9.10 28.25
C GLU A 231 15.75 9.92 27.78
N TRP A 232 15.40 11.03 28.46
CA TRP A 232 14.25 11.85 28.09
C TRP A 232 14.61 13.32 27.93
N ILE A 233 13.92 14.00 27.00
CA ILE A 233 13.95 15.46 26.90
C ILE A 233 13.31 16.05 28.16
N ASN A 234 13.96 17.08 28.71
CA ASN A 234 13.37 17.95 29.72
C ASN A 234 13.23 19.37 29.13
N ASN A 235 12.49 20.24 29.81
CA ASN A 235 12.27 21.61 29.34
C ASN A 235 13.57 22.41 29.15
N GLU A 236 14.65 22.05 29.85
CA GLU A 236 15.95 22.70 29.72
C GLU A 236 16.69 22.26 28.46
N ILE A 237 16.58 20.99 28.07
CA ILE A 237 17.13 20.42 26.84
C ILE A 237 16.40 20.96 25.62
N GLY A 238 15.08 21.16 25.69
CA GLY A 238 14.31 21.71 24.57
C GLY A 238 14.53 23.20 24.27
N LEU A 239 15.28 23.91 25.11
CA LEU A 239 15.61 25.34 24.94
C LEU A 239 17.00 25.59 24.35
N GLU A 240 17.84 24.56 24.25
CA GLU A 240 19.16 24.61 23.61
C GLU A 240 19.04 24.33 22.11
#